data_AF-B0WS06-F1
#
_entry.id   AF-B0WS06-F1
#
_cell.length_a   1.000
_cell.length_b   1.000
_cell.length_c   1.000
_cell.angle_alpha   90.00
_cell.angle_beta   90.00
_cell.angle_gamma   90.00
#
_symmetry.space_group_name_H-M   'P 1'
#
loop_
_entity.id
_entity.type
_entity.pdbx_description
1 polymer ?
#
loop_
_entity_poly.entity_id
_entity_poly.type
_entity_poly.pdbx_seq_one_letter_code
_entity_poly.pdbx_strand_id
1 'polypeptide(L)'
;MNLPCDDPLQYCRFCFTQFRVEPLLSRGQKDQQLVKQISSLVQIELDSNQATTAAICSMCRHQLTEFQLFRDRCKHHDSIVRDKIEGDQSSQNDMWFAVEPLGDGDDSDEDDTPISNDDSFRSVPVSEKQTKVNFWRAISRDVGVIPEHIQRDLELTGFYRNASLGMISPTTIKQIEQDMREAVEFVISQGANRAEVLRQYYGTVYCKNPSKFKFLAGEVQTILSITAAVQENGITEYLNKASLSQKVSSRKEQLNASGKPDNADILAETLVEKIQDYYKQYTTDSREFKAFIARLPRQKEIDVRQKEDGSIFAFIHCSYCKKHLQAFVDSRWNVWRVYNFVKHTQKHYRVENIRTAKRKRAQGGGETVIDESDDIHS
;
A
#
# COMPACT_ATOMS: atom_id res chain seq x y z
N MET A 1 3.42 32.84 26.74
CA MET A 1 2.55 31.71 27.12
C MET A 1 2.32 31.82 28.62
N ASN A 2 1.07 32.00 29.07
CA ASN A 2 0.76 32.02 30.50
C ASN A 2 0.86 30.59 31.03
N LEU A 3 1.61 30.36 32.12
CA LEU A 3 1.70 29.04 32.73
C LEU A 3 0.31 28.62 33.23
N PRO A 4 -0.21 27.46 32.80
CA PRO A 4 -1.53 26.99 33.20
C PRO A 4 -1.42 26.30 34.57
N CYS A 5 -1.66 27.06 35.66
CA CYS A 5 -1.69 26.56 37.04
C CYS A 5 -0.32 26.06 37.58
N ASP A 6 -0.07 26.25 38.87
CA ASP A 6 1.20 25.88 39.51
C ASP A 6 1.36 24.36 39.75
N ASP A 7 0.29 23.58 39.61
CA ASP A 7 0.30 22.12 39.83
C ASP A 7 0.55 21.33 38.54
N PRO A 8 1.73 20.66 38.39
CA PRO A 8 2.08 19.88 37.20
C PRO A 8 1.25 18.63 36.97
N LEU A 9 0.40 18.23 37.93
CA LEU A 9 -0.54 17.13 37.76
C LEU A 9 -1.83 17.52 37.01
N GLN A 10 -2.10 18.82 36.87
CA GLN A 10 -3.32 19.31 36.20
C GLN A 10 -3.20 19.35 34.68
N TYR A 11 -1.99 19.18 34.13
CA TYR A 11 -1.77 19.25 32.69
C TYR A 11 -0.89 18.11 32.18
N CYS A 12 -1.11 17.72 30.93
CA CYS A 12 -0.30 16.73 30.24
C CYS A 12 1.11 17.28 30.00
N ARG A 13 2.14 16.54 30.42
CA ARG A 13 3.54 16.92 30.21
C ARG A 13 3.93 17.10 28.74
N PHE A 14 3.25 16.43 27.80
CA PHE A 14 3.63 16.41 26.39
C PHE A 14 2.93 17.45 25.53
N CYS A 15 1.69 17.82 25.88
CA CYS A 15 0.89 18.73 25.06
C CYS A 15 0.24 19.87 25.86
N PHE A 16 0.52 19.96 27.17
CA PHE A 16 -0.02 20.97 28.09
C PHE A 16 -1.55 21.05 28.17
N THR A 17 -2.29 20.06 27.66
CA THR A 17 -3.74 19.99 27.84
C THR A 17 -4.12 19.63 29.27
N GLN A 18 -5.20 20.20 29.79
CA GLN A 18 -5.79 19.82 31.09
C GLN A 18 -6.87 18.74 30.95
N PHE A 19 -7.17 18.32 29.71
CA PHE A 19 -8.27 17.42 29.44
C PHE A 19 -7.89 15.94 29.62
N ARG A 20 -8.68 15.22 30.45
CA ARG A 20 -8.51 13.77 30.73
C ARG A 20 -7.07 13.40 31.04
N VAL A 21 -6.49 14.19 31.94
CA VAL A 21 -5.13 14.04 32.44
C VAL A 21 -5.13 13.08 33.62
N GLU A 22 -4.20 12.14 33.61
CA GLU A 22 -4.01 11.16 34.68
C GLU A 22 -2.53 11.14 35.13
N PRO A 23 -2.25 10.86 36.41
CA PRO A 23 -0.88 10.74 36.90
C PRO A 23 -0.09 9.71 36.10
N LEU A 24 1.16 10.05 35.78
CA LEU A 24 2.02 9.18 34.98
C LEU A 24 2.42 7.92 35.75
N LEU A 25 2.49 8.00 37.07
CA LEU A 25 2.67 6.88 38.00
C LEU A 25 1.48 6.79 38.97
N SER A 26 0.70 5.70 38.87
CA SER A 26 -0.42 5.35 39.75
C SER A 26 -0.11 4.04 40.51
N ARG A 27 1.01 4.03 41.26
CA ARG A 27 1.46 2.94 42.16
C ARG A 27 1.43 1.49 41.60
N GLY A 28 1.48 1.28 40.27
CA GLY A 28 1.41 -0.04 39.64
C GLY A 28 2.60 -0.40 38.76
N GLN A 29 2.79 -1.70 38.46
CA GLN A 29 3.85 -2.17 37.54
C GLN A 29 3.67 -1.67 36.09
N LYS A 30 2.42 -1.43 35.66
CA LYS A 30 2.11 -0.89 34.32
C LYS A 30 2.72 0.50 34.10
N ASP A 31 2.94 1.25 35.17
CA ASP A 31 3.42 2.62 35.09
C ASP A 31 4.92 2.70 34.82
N GLN A 32 5.70 1.72 35.33
CA GLN A 32 7.13 1.61 35.02
C GLN A 32 7.36 1.28 33.53
N GLN A 33 6.46 0.50 32.92
CA GLN A 33 6.52 0.21 31.48
C GLN A 33 6.28 1.47 30.66
N LEU A 34 5.32 2.32 31.06
CA LEU A 34 5.02 3.58 30.38
C LEU A 34 6.21 4.55 30.45
N VAL A 35 6.86 4.70 31.61
CA VAL A 35 8.07 5.54 31.75
C VAL A 35 9.20 5.06 30.82
N LYS A 36 9.44 3.76 30.75
CA LYS A 36 10.43 3.18 29.83
C LYS A 36 10.06 3.42 28.37
N GLN A 37 8.78 3.31 28.01
CA GLN A 37 8.30 3.61 26.68
C GLN A 37 8.57 5.07 26.31
N ILE A 38 8.21 6.02 27.19
CA ILE A 38 8.45 7.45 27.00
C ILE A 38 9.94 7.73 26.74
N SER A 39 10.82 7.20 27.60
CA SER A 39 12.27 7.36 27.43
C SER A 39 12.75 6.80 26.09
N SER A 40 12.31 5.59 25.72
CA SER A 40 12.78 4.94 24.49
C SER A 40 12.21 5.54 23.19
N LEU A 41 11.06 6.21 23.24
CA LEU A 41 10.35 6.70 22.05
C LEU A 41 10.55 8.20 21.83
N VAL A 42 10.56 8.98 22.91
CA VAL A 42 10.59 10.45 22.87
C VAL A 42 11.94 10.99 23.35
N GLN A 43 12.83 10.13 23.86
CA GLN A 43 14.14 10.51 24.41
C GLN A 43 14.03 11.52 25.57
N ILE A 44 12.95 11.40 26.36
CA ILE A 44 12.74 12.16 27.59
C ILE A 44 12.97 11.23 28.77
N GLU A 45 13.99 11.53 29.57
CA GLU A 45 14.25 10.82 30.82
C GLU A 45 13.41 11.42 31.94
N LEU A 46 12.61 10.57 32.59
CA LEU A 46 11.83 10.93 33.77
C LEU A 46 12.42 10.14 34.93
N ASP A 47 13.02 10.85 35.89
CA ASP A 47 13.39 10.24 37.16
C ASP A 47 12.12 9.89 37.97
N SER A 48 12.25 9.06 39.02
CA SER A 48 11.10 8.63 39.84
C SER A 48 10.36 9.80 40.51
N ASN A 49 11.02 10.92 40.76
CA ASN A 49 10.44 12.09 41.42
C ASN A 49 9.68 12.98 40.41
N GLN A 50 10.17 13.10 39.19
CA GLN A 50 9.54 13.79 38.08
C GLN A 50 8.35 12.99 37.55
N ALA A 51 8.47 11.66 37.48
CA ALA A 51 7.39 10.79 37.02
C ALA A 51 6.21 10.75 38.01
N THR A 52 6.46 10.94 39.32
CA THR A 52 5.39 11.04 40.34
C THR A 52 4.69 12.39 40.35
N THR A 53 5.33 13.44 39.82
CA THR A 53 4.79 14.81 39.74
C THR A 53 4.31 15.19 38.35
N ALA A 54 4.39 14.27 37.39
CA ALA A 54 3.94 14.48 36.01
C ALA A 54 2.63 13.76 35.73
N ALA A 55 1.87 14.31 34.79
CA ALA A 55 0.66 13.69 34.29
C ALA A 55 0.66 13.61 32.75
N ILE A 56 -0.17 12.70 32.23
CA ILE A 56 -0.31 12.44 30.80
C ILE A 56 -1.79 12.41 30.45
N CYS A 57 -2.18 13.01 29.32
CA CYS A 57 -3.54 12.88 28.83
C CYS A 57 -3.73 11.57 28.05
N SER A 58 -4.97 11.07 28.05
CA SER A 58 -5.37 9.87 27.28
C SER A 58 -4.92 9.89 25.81
N MET A 59 -4.96 11.05 25.15
CA MET A 59 -4.54 11.20 23.74
C MET A 59 -3.04 10.94 23.56
N CYS A 60 -2.19 11.58 24.35
CA CYS A 60 -0.74 11.38 24.27
C CYS A 60 -0.36 9.94 24.67
N ARG A 61 -1.06 9.35 25.64
CA ARG A 61 -0.88 7.93 26.01
C ARG A 61 -1.22 7.00 24.85
N HIS A 62 -2.33 7.25 24.15
CA HIS A 62 -2.72 6.47 22.99
C HIS A 62 -1.71 6.60 21.85
N GLN A 63 -1.25 7.82 21.54
CA GLN A 63 -0.23 8.06 20.51
C GLN A 63 1.09 7.34 20.81
N LEU A 64 1.55 7.33 22.06
CA LEU A 64 2.75 6.57 22.46
C LEU A 64 2.57 5.07 22.24
N THR A 65 1.37 4.54 22.52
CA THR A 65 1.04 3.12 22.33
C THR A 65 1.04 2.76 20.84
N GLU A 66 0.38 3.56 20.00
CA GLU A 66 0.36 3.35 18.54
C GLU A 66 1.76 3.42 17.94
N PHE A 67 2.57 4.37 18.40
CA PHE A 67 3.95 4.51 17.94
C PHE A 67 4.84 3.33 18.36
N GLN A 68 4.65 2.81 19.58
CA GLN A 68 5.31 1.58 20.03
C GLN A 68 4.95 0.39 19.14
N LEU A 69 3.66 0.18 18.86
CA LEU A 69 3.20 -0.91 17.98
C LEU A 69 3.79 -0.79 16.56
N PHE A 70 3.85 0.43 16.02
CA PHE A 70 4.49 0.68 14.74
C PHE A 70 5.98 0.32 14.77
N ARG A 71 6.71 0.76 15.80
CA ARG A 71 8.13 0.44 16.00
C ARG A 71 8.38 -1.07 16.06
N ASP A 72 7.53 -1.80 16.78
CA ASP A 72 7.67 -3.26 16.92
C ASP A 72 7.42 -3.98 15.60
N ARG A 73 6.44 -3.54 14.78
CA ARG A 73 6.26 -4.05 13.42
C ARG A 73 7.47 -3.80 12.54
N CYS A 74 8.06 -2.61 12.58
CA CYS A 74 9.26 -2.30 11.82
C CYS A 74 10.43 -3.21 12.21
N LYS A 75 10.66 -3.40 13.52
CA LYS A 75 11.71 -4.32 14.01
C LYS A 75 11.48 -5.76 13.55
N HIS A 76 10.24 -6.23 13.63
CA HIS A 76 9.89 -7.57 13.19
C HIS A 76 10.16 -7.76 11.68
N HIS A 77 9.74 -6.80 10.86
CA HIS A 77 9.99 -6.85 9.43
C HIS A 77 11.49 -6.71 9.08
N ASP A 78 12.23 -5.87 9.81
CA ASP A 78 13.68 -5.73 9.63
C ASP A 78 14.40 -7.05 9.92
N SER A 79 14.02 -7.74 11.01
CA SER A 79 14.55 -9.08 11.32
C SER A 79 14.33 -10.06 10.17
N ILE A 80 13.11 -10.13 9.61
CA ILE A 80 12.81 -11.02 8.47
C ILE A 80 13.65 -10.67 7.24
N VAL A 81 13.90 -9.38 7.00
CA VAL A 81 14.72 -8.95 5.87
C VAL A 81 16.18 -9.35 6.07
N ARG A 82 16.73 -9.15 7.27
CA ARG A 82 18.10 -9.57 7.61
C ARG A 82 18.28 -11.07 7.50
N ASP A 83 17.36 -11.86 8.08
CA ASP A 83 17.42 -13.32 8.04
C ASP A 83 17.45 -13.85 6.59
N LYS A 84 16.74 -13.18 5.67
CA LYS A 84 16.76 -13.54 4.24
C LYS A 84 18.08 -13.16 3.55
N ILE A 85 18.66 -12.02 3.89
CA ILE A 85 19.95 -11.59 3.34
C ILE A 85 21.07 -12.51 3.81
N GLU A 86 21.06 -12.88 5.10
CA GLU A 86 22.05 -13.78 5.70
C GLU A 86 21.86 -15.24 5.23
N GLY A 87 20.61 -15.68 5.04
CA GLY A 87 20.29 -17.00 4.50
C GLY A 87 20.74 -17.20 3.05
N ASP A 88 20.69 -16.16 2.21
CA ASP A 88 21.20 -16.22 0.83
C ASP A 88 22.74 -16.25 0.78
N GLN A 89 23.44 -15.65 1.75
CA GLN A 89 24.91 -15.70 1.83
C GLN A 89 25.43 -17.07 2.29
N SER A 90 24.65 -17.84 3.07
CA SER A 90 25.04 -19.19 3.50
C SER A 90 25.01 -20.23 2.37
N SER A 91 24.26 -20.01 1.28
CA SER A 91 24.23 -20.95 0.13
C SER A 91 25.16 -20.56 -1.01
N GLN A 92 25.79 -19.38 -0.97
CA GLN A 92 26.66 -18.90 -2.04
C GLN A 92 28.17 -18.97 -1.69
N ASN A 93 28.53 -19.33 -0.46
CA ASN A 93 29.93 -19.42 -0.01
C ASN A 93 30.58 -20.81 -0.13
N ASP A 94 29.91 -21.81 -0.70
CA ASP A 94 30.45 -23.18 -0.77
C ASP A 94 31.03 -23.57 -2.15
N MET A 95 31.22 -22.61 -3.06
CA MET A 95 31.69 -22.96 -4.40
C MET A 95 32.46 -21.86 -5.14
N TRP A 96 33.47 -21.24 -4.53
CA TRP A 96 34.46 -20.47 -5.31
C TRP A 96 35.76 -20.21 -4.53
N PHE A 97 36.74 -21.10 -4.64
CA PHE A 97 38.18 -20.84 -4.88
C PHE A 97 39.02 -22.09 -4.52
N ALA A 98 39.10 -23.01 -5.48
CA ALA A 98 40.33 -23.76 -5.70
C ALA A 98 40.93 -23.21 -6.99
N VAL A 99 41.74 -22.15 -6.87
CA VAL A 99 42.67 -21.71 -7.91
C VAL A 99 44.00 -21.49 -7.22
N GLU A 100 44.98 -22.28 -7.64
CA GLU A 100 46.36 -22.27 -7.16
C GLU A 100 47.04 -20.93 -7.48
N PRO A 101 47.99 -20.47 -6.65
CA PRO A 101 48.74 -19.25 -6.91
C PRO A 101 49.90 -19.54 -7.87
N LEU A 102 49.85 -18.97 -9.07
CA LEU A 102 51.01 -18.83 -9.94
C LEU A 102 51.38 -17.35 -10.09
N GLY A 103 52.56 -17.05 -9.54
CA GLY A 103 53.61 -16.13 -9.97
C GLY A 103 53.30 -14.91 -10.86
N ASP A 104 53.81 -13.77 -10.35
CA ASP A 104 54.60 -12.72 -11.03
C ASP A 104 54.02 -11.92 -12.20
N GLY A 105 54.21 -10.60 -12.13
CA GLY A 105 54.04 -9.63 -13.22
C GLY A 105 53.18 -8.44 -12.77
N ASP A 106 53.74 -7.37 -12.19
CA ASP A 106 54.49 -6.29 -12.84
C ASP A 106 53.58 -5.20 -13.47
N ASP A 107 53.84 -3.98 -13.02
CA ASP A 107 53.64 -2.64 -13.59
C ASP A 107 52.29 -2.02 -13.98
N SER A 108 52.22 -0.74 -13.58
CA SER A 108 51.68 0.46 -14.26
C SER A 108 50.22 0.91 -14.03
N ASP A 109 50.14 2.01 -13.29
CA ASP A 109 49.61 3.34 -13.67
C ASP A 109 48.13 3.57 -14.06
N GLU A 110 47.62 4.61 -13.40
CA GLU A 110 46.72 5.67 -13.87
C GLU A 110 45.24 5.35 -14.22
N ASP A 111 44.38 5.99 -13.43
CA ASP A 111 43.37 6.97 -13.84
C ASP A 111 41.88 6.72 -13.52
N ASP A 112 41.27 7.83 -13.11
CA ASP A 112 39.88 8.28 -13.22
C ASP A 112 38.68 7.58 -12.51
N THR A 113 38.24 8.28 -11.46
CA THR A 113 36.85 8.62 -11.04
C THR A 113 35.80 7.55 -10.74
N PRO A 114 34.93 7.83 -9.75
CA PRO A 114 33.51 7.89 -10.10
C PRO A 114 32.76 9.05 -9.45
N ILE A 115 32.07 9.83 -10.29
CA ILE A 115 30.94 10.68 -9.93
C ILE A 115 29.75 9.74 -9.61
N SER A 116 29.39 9.65 -8.33
CA SER A 116 28.16 9.02 -7.87
C SER A 116 27.02 10.05 -7.81
N ASN A 117 26.20 10.11 -8.85
CA ASN A 117 24.87 10.72 -8.78
C ASN A 117 23.82 9.61 -8.68
N ASP A 118 23.52 9.22 -7.44
CA ASP A 118 22.37 8.40 -7.08
C ASP A 118 21.15 9.31 -6.90
N ASP A 119 20.45 9.59 -8.00
CA ASP A 119 19.17 10.30 -7.95
C ASP A 119 18.03 9.30 -7.72
N SER A 120 17.70 9.19 -6.44
CA SER A 120 16.48 8.61 -5.89
C SER A 120 15.25 8.89 -6.76
N PHE A 121 14.47 7.84 -7.02
CA PHE A 121 13.09 7.92 -7.51
C PHE A 121 12.25 8.78 -6.55
N ARG A 122 12.19 10.09 -6.82
CA ARG A 122 11.22 11.02 -6.21
C ARG A 122 9.83 10.64 -6.72
N SER A 123 9.13 9.81 -5.95
CA SER A 123 7.68 9.75 -6.03
C SER A 123 7.14 11.15 -5.71
N VAL A 124 6.54 11.80 -6.72
CA VAL A 124 5.93 13.11 -6.55
C VAL A 124 4.81 12.97 -5.51
N PRO A 125 4.80 13.77 -4.43
CA PRO A 125 3.75 13.70 -3.42
C PRO A 125 2.41 14.09 -4.06
N VAL A 126 1.49 13.12 -4.14
CA VAL A 126 0.11 13.36 -4.59
C VAL A 126 -0.53 14.34 -3.59
N SER A 127 -1.10 15.44 -4.11
CA SER A 127 -1.77 16.44 -3.28
C SER A 127 -2.87 15.80 -2.44
N GLU A 128 -2.85 16.10 -1.15
CA GLU A 128 -3.75 15.52 -0.14
C GLU A 128 -5.24 15.63 -0.50
N LYS A 129 -5.61 16.76 -1.14
CA LYS A 129 -6.97 17.04 -1.62
C LYS A 129 -7.42 16.04 -2.68
N GLN A 130 -6.52 15.59 -3.55
CA GLN A 130 -6.85 14.68 -4.64
C GLN A 130 -7.12 13.25 -4.14
N THR A 131 -6.32 12.78 -3.18
CA THR A 131 -6.50 11.47 -2.54
C THR A 131 -7.86 11.39 -1.85
N LYS A 132 -8.26 12.46 -1.16
CA LYS A 132 -9.59 12.59 -0.52
C LYS A 132 -10.74 12.45 -1.52
N VAL A 133 -10.76 13.27 -2.58
CA VAL A 133 -11.84 13.26 -3.57
C VAL A 133 -11.99 11.88 -4.21
N ASN A 134 -10.86 11.26 -4.51
CA ASN A 134 -10.84 9.97 -5.15
C ASN A 134 -11.31 8.82 -4.23
N PHE A 135 -10.93 8.85 -2.95
CA PHE A 135 -11.41 7.90 -1.95
C PHE A 135 -12.93 7.94 -1.85
N TRP A 136 -13.50 9.13 -1.61
CA TRP A 136 -14.95 9.28 -1.46
C TRP A 136 -15.72 8.89 -2.73
N ARG A 137 -15.18 9.20 -3.91
CA ARG A 137 -15.75 8.74 -5.19
C ARG A 137 -15.66 7.22 -5.36
N ALA A 138 -14.60 6.58 -4.86
CA ALA A 138 -14.46 5.13 -4.96
C ALA A 138 -15.48 4.43 -4.06
N ILE A 139 -15.56 4.81 -2.80
CA ILE A 139 -16.46 4.16 -1.84
C ILE A 139 -17.94 4.46 -2.12
N SER A 140 -18.28 5.67 -2.59
CA SER A 140 -19.67 6.02 -2.95
C SER A 140 -20.24 5.16 -4.09
N ARG A 141 -19.38 4.49 -4.88
CA ARG A 141 -19.86 3.52 -5.89
C ARG A 141 -20.40 2.25 -5.27
N ASP A 142 -19.89 1.88 -4.10
CA ASP A 142 -20.22 0.62 -3.44
C ASP A 142 -21.32 0.82 -2.39
N VAL A 143 -21.35 1.98 -1.71
CA VAL A 143 -22.32 2.27 -0.64
C VAL A 143 -23.44 3.25 -1.03
N GLY A 144 -23.34 3.87 -2.21
CA GLY A 144 -24.25 4.93 -2.65
C GLY A 144 -23.81 6.34 -2.25
N VAL A 145 -24.72 7.31 -2.34
CA VAL A 145 -24.43 8.73 -2.08
C VAL A 145 -24.15 8.93 -0.59
N ILE A 146 -22.94 9.37 -0.26
CA ILE A 146 -22.55 9.69 1.12
C ILE A 146 -22.74 11.21 1.36
N PRO A 147 -23.56 11.62 2.34
CA PRO A 147 -23.72 13.03 2.71
C PRO A 147 -22.38 13.72 3.03
N GLU A 148 -22.22 14.97 2.60
CA GLU A 148 -20.95 15.70 2.73
C GLU A 148 -20.52 15.89 4.19
N HIS A 149 -21.47 16.07 5.12
CA HIS A 149 -21.15 16.21 6.54
C HIS A 149 -20.51 14.93 7.09
N ILE A 150 -21.03 13.73 6.78
CA ILE A 150 -20.41 12.45 7.19
C ILE A 150 -18.97 12.34 6.67
N GLN A 151 -18.72 12.78 5.43
CA GLN A 151 -17.36 12.79 4.87
C GLN A 151 -16.44 13.68 5.69
N ARG A 152 -16.86 14.91 6.02
CA ARG A 152 -16.11 15.85 6.85
C ARG A 152 -15.87 15.31 8.25
N ASP A 153 -16.86 14.63 8.83
CA ASP A 153 -16.80 14.10 10.19
C ASP A 153 -15.78 12.97 10.31
N LEU A 154 -15.80 12.03 9.36
CA LEU A 154 -14.83 10.94 9.27
C LEU A 154 -13.42 11.42 8.88
N GLU A 155 -13.32 12.56 8.20
CA GLU A 155 -12.03 13.22 7.94
C GLU A 155 -11.45 13.89 9.17
N LEU A 156 -12.28 14.66 9.89
CA LEU A 156 -11.87 15.41 11.07
C LEU A 156 -11.39 14.47 12.17
N THR A 157 -12.03 13.30 12.28
CA THR A 157 -11.69 12.24 13.23
C THR A 157 -10.59 11.30 12.71
N GLY A 158 -10.11 11.48 11.47
CA GLY A 158 -8.99 10.72 10.91
C GLY A 158 -9.32 9.27 10.49
N PHE A 159 -10.58 8.86 10.52
CA PHE A 159 -10.97 7.48 10.15
C PHE A 159 -10.80 7.19 8.66
N TYR A 160 -11.01 8.16 7.76
CA TYR A 160 -11.05 7.89 6.31
C TYR A 160 -9.75 7.33 5.69
N ARG A 161 -8.61 7.43 6.38
CA ARG A 161 -7.31 6.87 5.95
C ARG A 161 -6.84 5.67 6.76
N ASN A 162 -7.58 5.32 7.81
CA ASN A 162 -7.17 4.28 8.73
C ASN A 162 -7.92 2.98 8.42
N ALA A 163 -7.23 1.84 8.55
CA ALA A 163 -7.87 0.53 8.51
C ALA A 163 -8.98 0.39 9.57
N SER A 164 -8.90 1.17 10.66
CA SER A 164 -9.94 1.28 11.69
C SER A 164 -11.31 1.73 11.18
N LEU A 165 -11.41 2.32 9.97
CA LEU A 165 -12.70 2.61 9.32
C LEU A 165 -13.53 1.34 9.13
N GLY A 166 -12.86 0.21 8.88
CA GLY A 166 -13.47 -1.11 8.81
C GLY A 166 -13.84 -1.69 10.18
N MET A 167 -13.62 -0.99 11.30
CA MET A 167 -13.91 -1.50 12.64
C MET A 167 -14.85 -0.59 13.43
N ILE A 168 -15.50 0.38 12.77
CA ILE A 168 -16.44 1.28 13.43
C ILE A 168 -17.65 0.47 13.90
N SER A 169 -17.94 0.60 15.20
CA SER A 169 -19.10 0.01 15.85
C SER A 169 -20.05 1.12 16.33
N PRO A 170 -21.29 0.79 16.76
CA PRO A 170 -22.21 1.79 17.31
C PRO A 170 -21.65 2.57 18.52
N THR A 171 -20.75 1.96 19.31
CA THR A 171 -20.07 2.66 20.40
C THR A 171 -19.01 3.63 19.87
N THR A 172 -18.25 3.22 18.83
CA THR A 172 -17.31 4.09 18.12
C THR A 172 -18.02 5.29 17.50
N ILE A 173 -19.23 5.13 16.97
CA ILE A 173 -20.02 6.25 16.40
C ILE A 173 -20.32 7.30 17.47
N LYS A 174 -20.71 6.88 18.68
CA LYS A 174 -20.90 7.83 19.81
C LYS A 174 -19.60 8.55 20.18
N GLN A 175 -18.46 7.87 20.06
CA GLN A 175 -17.16 8.49 20.27
C GLN A 175 -16.86 9.51 19.16
N ILE A 176 -17.13 9.20 17.89
CA ILE A 176 -17.01 10.13 16.76
C ILE A 176 -17.86 11.39 17.01
N GLU A 177 -19.10 11.25 17.46
CA GLU A 177 -19.96 12.40 17.81
C GLU A 177 -19.33 13.29 18.89
N GLN A 178 -18.66 12.68 19.87
CA GLN A 178 -17.97 13.41 20.94
C GLN A 178 -16.69 14.08 20.45
N ASP A 179 -15.87 13.34 19.68
CA ASP A 179 -14.63 13.84 19.11
C ASP A 179 -14.90 15.02 18.17
N MET A 180 -16.01 14.99 17.41
CA MET A 180 -16.46 16.12 16.61
C MET A 180 -16.78 17.35 17.44
N ARG A 181 -17.47 17.21 18.58
CA ARG A 181 -17.73 18.31 19.52
C ARG A 181 -16.45 18.98 19.96
N GLU A 182 -15.45 18.19 20.29
CA GLU A 182 -14.16 18.68 20.77
C GLU A 182 -13.32 19.28 19.63
N ALA A 183 -13.23 18.59 18.49
CA ALA A 183 -12.44 19.03 17.35
C ALA A 183 -12.99 20.32 16.71
N VAL A 184 -14.31 20.48 16.64
CA VAL A 184 -14.92 21.72 16.12
C VAL A 184 -14.67 22.89 17.05
N GLU A 185 -14.79 22.71 18.38
CA GLU A 185 -14.43 23.78 19.33
C GLU A 185 -12.95 24.14 19.25
N PHE A 186 -12.07 23.15 19.04
CA PHE A 186 -10.65 23.41 18.76
C PHE A 186 -10.47 24.27 17.50
N VAL A 187 -11.11 23.93 16.38
CA VAL A 187 -11.04 24.72 15.13
C VAL A 187 -11.52 26.16 15.35
N ILE A 188 -12.59 26.36 16.14
CA ILE A 188 -13.10 27.69 16.49
C ILE A 188 -12.08 28.46 17.34
N SER A 189 -11.42 27.78 18.29
CA SER A 189 -10.39 28.40 19.14
C SER A 189 -9.17 28.91 18.36
N GLN A 190 -8.91 28.37 17.17
CA GLN A 190 -7.84 28.80 16.25
C GLN A 190 -8.21 30.08 15.45
N GLY A 191 -9.30 30.78 15.81
CA GLY A 191 -9.68 32.05 15.18
C GLY A 191 -10.60 31.91 13.97
N ALA A 192 -11.14 30.72 13.70
CA ALA A 192 -12.12 30.51 12.64
C ALA A 192 -13.48 31.13 12.99
N ASN A 193 -14.25 31.54 11.97
CA ASN A 193 -15.59 32.09 12.18
C ASN A 193 -16.53 31.02 12.76
N ARG A 194 -16.90 31.18 14.04
CA ARG A 194 -17.74 30.23 14.78
C ARG A 194 -19.04 29.88 14.04
N ALA A 195 -19.75 30.86 13.51
CA ALA A 195 -21.04 30.62 12.87
C ALA A 195 -20.91 29.80 11.57
N GLU A 196 -19.83 30.01 10.83
CA GLU A 196 -19.54 29.28 9.60
C GLU A 196 -19.11 27.84 9.88
N VAL A 197 -18.15 27.65 10.79
CA VAL A 197 -17.64 26.33 11.16
C VAL A 197 -18.77 25.46 11.74
N LEU A 198 -19.58 26.01 12.65
CA LEU A 198 -20.71 25.26 13.21
C LEU A 198 -21.72 24.86 12.13
N ARG A 199 -21.99 25.72 11.15
CA ARG A 199 -22.89 25.37 10.03
C ARG A 199 -22.28 24.33 9.10
N GLN A 200 -20.97 24.36 8.90
CA GLN A 200 -20.26 23.42 8.04
C GLN A 200 -20.29 22.00 8.62
N TYR A 201 -19.98 21.81 9.90
CA TYR A 201 -19.89 20.48 10.51
C TYR A 201 -21.23 19.98 11.06
N TYR A 202 -22.03 20.86 11.68
CA TYR A 202 -23.30 20.46 12.31
C TYR A 202 -24.55 20.71 11.45
N GLY A 203 -24.37 21.27 10.26
CA GLY A 203 -25.48 21.64 9.38
C GLY A 203 -26.37 22.75 9.97
N THR A 204 -27.55 22.93 9.38
CA THR A 204 -28.51 23.96 9.83
C THR A 204 -29.25 23.58 11.11
N VAL A 205 -29.35 22.29 11.41
CA VAL A 205 -30.14 21.75 12.53
C VAL A 205 -29.39 21.88 13.85
N TYR A 206 -28.13 21.44 13.89
CA TYR A 206 -27.36 21.35 15.14
C TYR A 206 -26.39 22.52 15.35
N CYS A 207 -26.21 23.44 14.39
CA CYS A 207 -25.31 24.59 14.56
C CYS A 207 -25.70 25.51 15.73
N LYS A 208 -26.98 25.58 16.10
CA LYS A 208 -27.45 26.35 17.27
C LYS A 208 -27.24 25.61 18.59
N ASN A 209 -27.17 24.29 18.56
CA ASN A 209 -26.98 23.48 19.76
C ASN A 209 -26.08 22.25 19.50
N PRO A 210 -24.76 22.45 19.38
CA PRO A 210 -23.80 21.38 19.09
C PRO A 210 -23.77 20.28 20.15
N SER A 211 -24.12 20.61 21.41
CA SER A 211 -24.16 19.64 22.51
C SER A 211 -25.16 18.51 22.29
N LYS A 212 -26.19 18.73 21.46
CA LYS A 212 -27.21 17.75 21.10
C LYS A 212 -26.92 17.02 19.80
N PHE A 213 -25.78 17.29 19.17
CA PHE A 213 -25.41 16.64 17.92
C PHE A 213 -25.39 15.12 18.08
N LYS A 214 -26.06 14.45 17.16
CA LYS A 214 -26.05 13.00 17.01
C LYS A 214 -26.32 12.66 15.57
N PHE A 215 -25.73 11.57 15.09
CA PHE A 215 -26.07 11.02 13.79
C PHE A 215 -27.51 10.50 13.82
N LEU A 216 -28.26 10.81 12.78
CA LEU A 216 -29.58 10.25 12.55
C LEU A 216 -29.47 8.76 12.21
N ALA A 217 -30.54 7.99 12.41
CA ALA A 217 -30.52 6.54 12.16
C ALA A 217 -30.05 6.18 10.72
N GLY A 218 -30.46 6.97 9.72
CA GLY A 218 -30.00 6.78 8.32
C GLY A 218 -28.53 7.12 8.10
N GLU A 219 -27.99 8.08 8.85
CA GLU A 219 -26.57 8.47 8.79
C GLU A 219 -25.71 7.41 9.49
N VAL A 220 -26.16 6.91 10.65
CA VAL A 220 -25.56 5.75 11.33
C VAL A 220 -25.49 4.55 10.38
N GLN A 221 -26.58 4.24 9.68
CA GLN A 221 -26.61 3.14 8.72
C GLN A 221 -25.62 3.38 7.57
N THR A 222 -25.53 4.61 7.06
CA THR A 222 -24.55 4.98 6.02
C THR A 222 -23.11 4.74 6.49
N ILE A 223 -22.78 5.14 7.72
CA ILE A 223 -21.44 4.90 8.31
C ILE A 223 -21.17 3.40 8.43
N LEU A 224 -22.14 2.61 8.88
CA LEU A 224 -21.98 1.16 8.98
C LEU A 224 -21.82 0.49 7.60
N SER A 225 -22.52 0.99 6.57
CA SER A 225 -22.34 0.52 5.18
C SER A 225 -20.94 0.84 4.65
N ILE A 226 -20.40 2.03 4.93
CA ILE A 226 -19.00 2.39 4.65
C ILE A 226 -18.04 1.39 5.31
N THR A 227 -18.26 1.11 6.59
CA THR A 227 -17.44 0.16 7.35
C THR A 227 -17.49 -1.24 6.76
N ALA A 228 -18.67 -1.76 6.44
CA ALA A 228 -18.83 -3.08 5.82
C ALA A 228 -18.10 -3.17 4.47
N ALA A 229 -18.25 -2.15 3.61
CA ALA A 229 -17.57 -2.10 2.32
C ALA A 229 -16.03 -2.08 2.46
N VAL A 230 -15.52 -1.43 3.52
CA VAL A 230 -14.09 -1.41 3.83
C VAL A 230 -13.61 -2.73 4.43
N GLN A 231 -14.43 -3.43 5.21
CA GLN A 231 -14.11 -4.77 5.71
C GLN A 231 -14.00 -5.79 4.59
N GLU A 232 -14.93 -5.76 3.62
CA GLU A 232 -14.99 -6.71 2.51
C GLU A 232 -13.83 -6.53 1.51
N ASN A 233 -13.56 -5.28 1.13
CA ASN A 233 -12.63 -4.96 0.03
C ASN A 233 -11.24 -4.49 0.52
N GLY A 234 -11.13 -4.12 1.80
CA GLY A 234 -9.93 -3.54 2.39
C GLY A 234 -9.76 -2.05 2.05
N ILE A 235 -9.23 -1.28 3.00
CA ILE A 235 -9.04 0.18 2.84
C ILE A 235 -8.11 0.55 1.67
N THR A 236 -7.12 -0.32 1.39
CA THR A 236 -6.14 -0.10 0.32
C THR A 236 -6.78 -0.14 -1.07
N GLU A 237 -7.90 -0.84 -1.27
CA GLU A 237 -8.59 -0.87 -2.55
C GLU A 237 -9.15 0.52 -2.90
N TYR A 238 -9.76 1.21 -1.93
CA TYR A 238 -10.31 2.55 -2.11
C TYR A 238 -9.22 3.62 -2.23
N LEU A 239 -8.15 3.48 -1.46
CA LEU A 239 -6.99 4.37 -1.52
C LEU A 239 -6.15 4.18 -2.80
N ASN A 240 -6.10 2.97 -3.38
CA ASN A 240 -5.33 2.69 -4.61
C ASN A 240 -6.15 2.86 -5.89
N LYS A 241 -7.47 2.62 -5.87
CA LYS A 241 -8.36 2.99 -6.98
C LYS A 241 -8.32 4.49 -7.25
N ALA A 242 -7.99 5.31 -6.23
CA ALA A 242 -7.69 6.72 -6.39
C ALA A 242 -6.50 7.00 -7.30
N SER A 243 -5.41 6.25 -7.13
CA SER A 243 -4.19 6.34 -7.95
C SER A 243 -4.43 5.83 -9.38
N LEU A 244 -5.31 4.83 -9.56
CA LEU A 244 -5.66 4.30 -10.88
C LEU A 244 -6.56 5.23 -11.68
N SER A 245 -7.51 5.93 -11.05
CA SER A 245 -8.35 6.93 -11.73
C SER A 245 -7.52 8.12 -12.22
N GLN A 246 -6.47 8.50 -11.49
CA GLN A 246 -5.53 9.54 -11.92
C GLN A 246 -4.70 9.08 -13.13
N LYS A 247 -4.28 7.81 -13.19
CA LYS A 247 -3.67 7.21 -14.39
C LYS A 247 -4.58 7.21 -15.62
N VAL A 248 -5.92 7.22 -15.45
CA VAL A 248 -6.87 7.27 -16.58
C VAL A 248 -7.07 8.71 -17.08
N SER A 249 -7.08 9.71 -16.19
CA SER A 249 -7.16 11.12 -16.59
C SER A 249 -5.84 11.60 -17.20
N SER A 250 -4.70 11.30 -16.57
CA SER A 250 -3.37 11.55 -17.14
C SER A 250 -3.12 10.73 -18.42
N ARG A 251 -3.82 9.59 -18.61
CA ARG A 251 -3.77 8.81 -19.87
C ARG A 251 -4.33 9.60 -21.05
N LYS A 252 -5.42 10.34 -20.85
CA LYS A 252 -6.09 11.06 -21.94
C LYS A 252 -5.30 12.29 -22.38
N GLU A 253 -4.54 12.89 -21.46
CA GLU A 253 -3.61 13.99 -21.76
C GLU A 253 -2.26 13.49 -22.33
N GLN A 254 -1.69 12.39 -21.82
CA GLN A 254 -0.47 11.78 -22.40
C GLN A 254 -0.70 11.16 -23.79
N LEU A 255 -1.94 10.80 -24.14
CA LEU A 255 -2.33 10.37 -25.49
C LEU A 255 -2.21 11.48 -26.54
N ASN A 256 -2.18 12.75 -26.13
CA ASN A 256 -2.11 13.89 -27.04
C ASN A 256 -0.69 14.50 -27.15
N ALA A 257 0.23 14.16 -26.23
CA ALA A 257 1.59 14.72 -26.18
C ALA A 257 2.71 13.72 -26.58
N SER A 258 2.37 12.50 -27.01
CA SER A 258 3.35 11.48 -27.38
C SER A 258 3.48 11.32 -28.91
N GLY A 259 4.71 11.43 -29.41
CA GLY A 259 5.03 11.22 -30.83
C GLY A 259 5.15 9.74 -31.20
N LYS A 260 4.93 9.41 -32.49
CA LYS A 260 5.26 8.10 -33.05
C LYS A 260 6.77 8.08 -33.34
N PRO A 261 7.57 7.18 -32.75
CA PRO A 261 9.00 7.11 -33.03
C PRO A 261 9.26 6.61 -34.46
N ASP A 262 10.39 7.00 -35.05
CA ASP A 262 10.75 6.65 -36.44
C ASP A 262 10.84 5.14 -36.68
N ASN A 263 11.20 4.38 -35.65
CA ASN A 263 11.31 2.91 -35.67
C ASN A 263 10.08 2.20 -35.08
N ALA A 264 8.92 2.86 -35.00
CA ALA A 264 7.71 2.30 -34.40
C ALA A 264 7.29 0.94 -34.97
N ASP A 265 7.44 0.74 -36.29
CA ASP A 265 6.99 -0.49 -36.94
C ASP A 265 7.91 -1.68 -36.57
N ILE A 266 9.22 -1.44 -36.47
CA ILE A 266 10.22 -2.43 -35.98
C ILE A 266 9.93 -2.77 -34.51
N LEU A 267 9.70 -1.76 -33.69
CA LEU A 267 9.38 -1.92 -32.27
C LEU A 267 8.09 -2.72 -32.04
N ALA A 268 7.08 -2.49 -32.89
CA ALA A 268 5.84 -3.25 -32.87
C ALA A 268 6.08 -4.71 -33.24
N GLU A 269 6.91 -4.98 -34.25
CA GLU A 269 7.28 -6.33 -34.67
C GLU A 269 8.02 -7.08 -33.54
N THR A 270 9.05 -6.48 -32.94
CA THR A 270 9.76 -7.07 -31.80
C THR A 270 8.82 -7.36 -30.62
N LEU A 271 7.82 -6.51 -30.39
CA LEU A 271 6.82 -6.74 -29.34
C LEU A 271 5.90 -7.93 -29.68
N VAL A 272 5.44 -8.06 -30.93
CA VAL A 272 4.65 -9.20 -31.39
C VAL A 272 5.45 -10.49 -31.23
N GLU A 273 6.69 -10.52 -31.73
CA GLU A 273 7.59 -11.67 -31.61
C GLU A 273 7.74 -12.09 -30.15
N LYS A 274 8.00 -11.12 -29.25
CA LYS A 274 8.10 -11.41 -27.82
C LYS A 274 6.83 -12.02 -27.23
N ILE A 275 5.65 -11.51 -27.60
CA ILE A 275 4.37 -12.06 -27.14
C ILE A 275 4.22 -13.49 -27.65
N GLN A 276 4.52 -13.73 -28.93
CA GLN A 276 4.43 -15.06 -29.52
C GLN A 276 5.40 -16.04 -28.87
N ASP A 277 6.65 -15.65 -28.70
CA ASP A 277 7.70 -16.48 -28.10
C ASP A 277 7.39 -16.83 -26.64
N TYR A 278 6.81 -15.89 -25.89
CA TYR A 278 6.29 -16.19 -24.56
C TYR A 278 5.31 -17.36 -24.59
N TYR A 279 4.35 -17.38 -25.53
CA TYR A 279 3.38 -18.47 -25.60
C TYR A 279 3.93 -19.75 -26.26
N LYS A 280 4.85 -19.65 -27.23
CA LYS A 280 5.52 -20.81 -27.84
C LYS A 280 6.25 -21.67 -26.81
N GLN A 281 6.77 -21.07 -25.72
CA GLN A 281 7.38 -21.82 -24.61
C GLN A 281 6.40 -22.77 -23.90
N TYR A 282 5.09 -22.57 -24.08
CA TYR A 282 4.04 -23.40 -23.49
C TYR A 282 3.23 -24.13 -24.57
N THR A 283 3.85 -24.37 -25.74
CA THR A 283 3.18 -25.01 -26.87
C THR A 283 2.56 -26.34 -26.45
N THR A 284 1.25 -26.45 -26.65
CA THR A 284 0.49 -27.69 -26.49
C THR A 284 -0.10 -28.05 -27.85
N ASP A 285 -0.17 -29.33 -28.20
CA ASP A 285 -0.75 -29.77 -29.48
C ASP A 285 -2.29 -29.63 -29.56
N SER A 286 -2.91 -28.98 -28.57
CA SER A 286 -4.34 -28.79 -28.54
C SER A 286 -4.82 -27.87 -29.68
N ARG A 287 -5.94 -28.25 -30.30
CA ARG A 287 -6.61 -27.44 -31.33
C ARG A 287 -6.99 -26.05 -30.79
N GLU A 288 -7.36 -25.98 -29.52
CA GLU A 288 -7.71 -24.73 -28.83
C GLU A 288 -6.51 -23.79 -28.70
N PHE A 289 -5.33 -24.32 -28.37
CA PHE A 289 -4.11 -23.52 -28.30
C PHE A 289 -3.72 -22.95 -29.67
N LYS A 290 -3.79 -23.77 -30.73
CA LYS A 290 -3.52 -23.31 -32.11
C LYS A 290 -4.48 -22.19 -32.53
N ALA A 291 -5.77 -22.33 -32.20
CA ALA A 291 -6.76 -21.28 -32.44
C ALA A 291 -6.50 -20.02 -31.58
N PHE A 292 -6.01 -20.19 -30.36
CA PHE A 292 -5.66 -19.08 -29.47
C PHE A 292 -4.49 -18.26 -30.02
N ILE A 293 -3.40 -18.92 -30.41
CA ILE A 293 -2.20 -18.29 -30.98
C ILE A 293 -2.53 -17.55 -32.28
N ALA A 294 -3.35 -18.14 -33.15
CA ALA A 294 -3.76 -17.52 -34.41
C ALA A 294 -4.53 -16.20 -34.23
N ARG A 295 -5.10 -15.96 -33.04
CA ARG A 295 -5.85 -14.75 -32.65
C ARG A 295 -5.04 -13.79 -31.78
N LEU A 296 -3.77 -14.05 -31.52
CA LEU A 296 -2.90 -13.09 -30.85
C LEU A 296 -2.72 -11.83 -31.70
N PRO A 297 -2.43 -10.69 -31.06
CA PRO A 297 -2.33 -9.42 -31.75
C PRO A 297 -1.26 -9.45 -32.83
N ARG A 298 -1.60 -8.91 -34.01
CA ARG A 298 -0.65 -8.69 -35.11
C ARG A 298 -0.02 -7.29 -35.01
N GLN A 299 1.03 -7.04 -35.79
CA GLN A 299 1.74 -5.76 -35.78
C GLN A 299 0.82 -4.54 -35.95
N LYS A 300 -0.18 -4.64 -36.83
CA LYS A 300 -1.18 -3.57 -37.09
C LYS A 300 -2.09 -3.26 -35.89
N GLU A 301 -2.13 -4.14 -34.90
CA GLU A 301 -2.96 -4.02 -33.68
C GLU A 301 -2.15 -3.47 -32.50
N ILE A 302 -0.91 -3.04 -32.76
CA ILE A 302 0.01 -2.45 -31.80
C ILE A 302 0.30 -0.99 -32.21
N ASP A 303 0.01 -0.06 -31.31
CA ASP A 303 0.33 1.37 -31.48
C ASP A 303 1.52 1.73 -30.57
N VAL A 304 2.70 1.94 -31.16
CA VAL A 304 3.94 2.28 -30.45
C VAL A 304 4.11 3.80 -30.39
N ARG A 305 4.47 4.30 -29.20
CA ARG A 305 4.63 5.73 -28.92
C ARG A 305 5.85 5.99 -28.06
N GLN A 306 6.37 7.21 -28.18
CA GLN A 306 7.48 7.71 -27.39
C GLN A 306 7.03 8.93 -26.58
N LYS A 307 7.42 8.97 -25.31
CA LYS A 307 7.20 10.14 -24.44
C LYS A 307 8.32 11.16 -24.60
N GLU A 308 8.11 12.36 -24.06
CA GLU A 308 9.11 13.44 -24.02
C GLU A 308 10.41 13.05 -23.31
N ASP A 309 10.33 12.16 -22.31
CA ASP A 309 11.50 11.60 -21.60
C ASP A 309 12.28 10.54 -22.41
N GLY A 310 11.90 10.32 -23.67
CA GLY A 310 12.48 9.32 -24.56
C GLY A 310 11.97 7.89 -24.31
N SER A 311 11.15 7.65 -23.28
CA SER A 311 10.65 6.31 -22.96
C SER A 311 9.64 5.82 -23.98
N ILE A 312 9.81 4.55 -24.38
CA ILE A 312 8.99 3.89 -25.39
C ILE A 312 7.92 3.02 -24.73
N PHE A 313 6.69 3.15 -25.19
CA PHE A 313 5.57 2.33 -24.77
C PHE A 313 4.69 1.95 -25.94
N ALA A 314 3.92 0.88 -25.79
CA ALA A 314 3.01 0.41 -26.83
C ALA A 314 1.63 0.10 -26.27
N PHE A 315 0.59 0.38 -27.05
CA PHE A 315 -0.75 -0.08 -26.81
C PHE A 315 -1.05 -1.32 -27.65
N ILE A 316 -1.38 -2.40 -26.97
CA ILE A 316 -1.74 -3.68 -27.58
C ILE A 316 -3.26 -3.81 -27.54
N HIS A 317 -3.89 -3.99 -28.69
CA HIS A 317 -5.32 -4.26 -28.77
C HIS A 317 -5.60 -5.76 -28.58
N CYS A 318 -6.40 -6.12 -27.57
CA CYS A 318 -6.76 -7.52 -27.34
C CYS A 318 -7.87 -7.96 -28.31
N SER A 319 -7.57 -8.94 -29.16
CA SER A 319 -8.49 -9.42 -30.21
C SER A 319 -9.77 -10.06 -29.65
N TYR A 320 -9.76 -10.56 -28.40
CA TYR A 320 -10.89 -11.22 -27.73
C TYR A 320 -11.92 -10.25 -27.14
N CYS A 321 -11.46 -9.26 -26.37
CA CYS A 321 -12.34 -8.38 -25.60
C CYS A 321 -12.20 -6.90 -25.97
N LYS A 322 -11.42 -6.60 -27.01
CA LYS A 322 -11.19 -5.25 -27.54
C LYS A 322 -10.59 -4.26 -26.53
N LYS A 323 -10.02 -4.77 -25.43
CA LYS A 323 -9.36 -3.95 -24.40
C LYS A 323 -7.97 -3.52 -24.88
N HIS A 324 -7.63 -2.25 -24.64
CA HIS A 324 -6.29 -1.71 -24.85
C HIS A 324 -5.41 -1.96 -23.63
N LEU A 325 -4.30 -2.64 -23.86
CA LEU A 325 -3.32 -3.00 -22.84
C LEU A 325 -2.03 -2.25 -23.14
N GLN A 326 -1.23 -2.00 -22.12
CA GLN A 326 0.00 -1.22 -22.27
C GLN A 326 1.21 -2.09 -21.97
N ALA A 327 2.17 -2.07 -22.88
CA ALA A 327 3.50 -2.61 -22.73
C ALA A 327 4.52 -1.46 -22.71
N PHE A 328 5.64 -1.68 -22.05
CA PHE A 328 6.71 -0.69 -21.90
C PHE A 328 8.04 -1.35 -22.19
N VAL A 329 8.98 -0.60 -22.77
CA VAL A 329 10.38 -1.03 -22.85
C VAL A 329 11.05 -0.72 -21.52
N ASP A 330 11.71 -1.71 -20.93
CA ASP A 330 12.54 -1.51 -19.75
C ASP A 330 13.81 -0.76 -20.14
N SER A 331 14.07 0.39 -19.54
CA SER A 331 15.24 1.21 -19.87
C SER A 331 16.57 0.57 -19.51
N ARG A 332 16.62 -0.32 -18.51
CA ARG A 332 17.86 -0.98 -18.07
C ARG A 332 18.29 -2.09 -19.01
N TRP A 333 17.33 -2.81 -19.57
CA TRP A 333 17.57 -4.02 -20.36
C TRP A 333 17.21 -3.87 -21.83
N ASN A 334 16.59 -2.76 -22.22
CA ASN A 334 16.01 -2.51 -23.53
C ASN A 334 15.06 -3.63 -24.00
N VAL A 335 14.23 -4.11 -23.07
CA VAL A 335 13.41 -5.30 -23.27
C VAL A 335 11.94 -5.01 -22.96
N TRP A 336 11.04 -5.45 -23.84
CA TRP A 336 9.58 -5.27 -23.67
C TRP A 336 9.03 -6.00 -22.44
N ARG A 337 8.31 -5.30 -21.57
CA ARG A 337 7.56 -5.89 -20.45
C ARG A 337 6.10 -6.15 -20.85
N VAL A 338 5.77 -7.42 -21.09
CA VAL A 338 4.44 -7.88 -21.57
C VAL A 338 3.54 -8.47 -20.48
N TYR A 339 3.93 -8.37 -19.21
CA TYR A 339 3.21 -8.98 -18.07
C TYR A 339 1.72 -8.60 -18.03
N ASN A 340 1.39 -7.34 -18.27
CA ASN A 340 0.00 -6.87 -18.27
C ASN A 340 -0.84 -7.55 -19.36
N PHE A 341 -0.25 -7.75 -20.54
CA PHE A 341 -0.90 -8.44 -21.64
C PHE A 341 -1.11 -9.92 -21.30
N VAL A 342 -0.05 -10.59 -20.85
CA VAL A 342 -0.08 -12.01 -20.45
C VAL A 342 -1.10 -12.28 -19.34
N LYS A 343 -1.10 -11.47 -18.28
CA LYS A 343 -2.07 -11.60 -17.17
C LYS A 343 -3.50 -11.38 -17.65
N HIS A 344 -3.70 -10.51 -18.62
CA HIS A 344 -5.02 -10.26 -19.19
C HIS A 344 -5.51 -11.45 -20.03
N THR A 345 -4.67 -11.96 -20.93
CA THR A 345 -5.01 -13.07 -21.83
C THR A 345 -5.20 -14.40 -21.13
N GLN A 346 -4.65 -14.58 -19.91
CA GLN A 346 -4.97 -15.71 -19.04
C GLN A 346 -6.48 -15.84 -18.73
N LYS A 347 -7.25 -14.76 -18.87
CA LYS A 347 -8.72 -14.81 -18.74
C LYS A 347 -9.41 -15.40 -19.97
N HIS A 348 -8.75 -15.36 -21.13
CA HIS A 348 -9.27 -15.89 -22.40
C HIS A 348 -8.76 -17.30 -22.67
N TYR A 349 -7.52 -17.59 -22.28
CA TYR A 349 -6.92 -18.91 -22.38
C TYR A 349 -5.92 -19.12 -21.25
N ARG A 350 -6.19 -20.10 -20.37
CA ARG A 350 -5.33 -20.40 -19.23
C ARG A 350 -4.21 -21.34 -19.67
N VAL A 351 -3.01 -20.79 -19.81
CA VAL A 351 -1.81 -21.59 -20.05
C VAL A 351 -1.43 -22.33 -18.76
N GLU A 352 -1.30 -23.65 -18.83
CA GLU A 352 -0.79 -24.45 -17.73
C GLU A 352 0.72 -24.23 -17.57
N ASN A 353 1.15 -23.75 -16.40
CA ASN A 353 2.56 -23.56 -16.12
C ASN A 353 3.25 -24.94 -16.00
N ILE A 354 4.11 -25.27 -16.98
CA ILE A 354 4.90 -26.51 -16.98
C ILE A 354 5.79 -26.62 -15.72
N ARG A 355 6.23 -25.48 -15.14
CA ARG A 355 7.02 -25.46 -13.89
C ARG A 355 6.29 -26.08 -12.70
N THR A 356 4.96 -26.01 -12.63
CA THR A 356 4.17 -26.66 -11.57
C THR A 356 3.91 -28.15 -11.84
N ALA A 357 3.92 -28.59 -13.10
CA ALA A 357 3.70 -29.99 -13.46
C ALA A 357 4.91 -30.90 -13.11
N LYS A 358 6.14 -30.40 -13.24
CA LYS A 358 7.35 -31.16 -12.86
C LYS A 358 7.42 -31.46 -11.35
N ARG A 359 6.94 -30.55 -10.48
CA ARG A 359 6.87 -30.81 -9.03
C ARG A 359 5.84 -31.87 -8.65
N LYS A 360 4.73 -31.98 -9.39
CA LYS A 360 3.71 -33.02 -9.15
C LYS A 360 4.16 -34.43 -9.56
N ARG A 361 5.00 -34.56 -10.59
CA ARG A 361 5.59 -35.86 -10.98
C ARG A 361 6.72 -36.34 -10.06
N ALA A 362 7.43 -35.42 -9.40
CA ALA A 362 8.48 -35.79 -8.44
C ALA A 362 7.94 -36.30 -7.09
N GLN A 363 6.64 -36.15 -6.80
CA GLN A 363 6.01 -36.59 -5.54
C GLN A 363 5.11 -37.83 -5.71
N GLY A 364 5.09 -38.46 -6.89
CA GLY A 364 4.28 -39.64 -7.19
C GLY A 364 5.10 -40.89 -7.49
N GLY A 365 6.09 -41.19 -6.66
CA GLY A 365 6.76 -42.50 -6.62
C GLY A 365 6.09 -43.36 -5.55
N GLY A 366 4.96 -43.97 -5.89
CA GLY A 366 4.28 -44.97 -5.07
C GLY A 366 4.48 -46.35 -5.67
N GLU A 367 5.19 -47.19 -4.93
CA GLU A 367 5.60 -48.56 -5.24
C GLU A 367 4.44 -49.45 -5.70
N THR A 368 4.61 -50.08 -6.86
CA THR A 368 3.94 -51.34 -7.18
C THR A 368 4.70 -52.47 -6.49
N VAL A 369 4.16 -52.95 -5.36
CA VAL A 369 4.57 -54.21 -4.74
C VAL A 369 4.04 -55.34 -5.62
N ILE A 370 4.97 -56.08 -6.21
CA ILE A 370 4.72 -57.41 -6.79
C ILE A 370 4.92 -58.37 -5.62
N ASP A 371 3.84 -58.98 -5.15
CA ASP A 371 3.86 -60.08 -4.19
C ASP A 371 3.73 -61.38 -4.98
N GLU A 372 4.86 -62.02 -5.24
CA GLU A 372 4.94 -63.44 -5.58
C GLU A 372 5.16 -64.22 -4.29
N SER A 373 4.14 -64.95 -3.86
CA SER A 373 4.33 -66.12 -3.02
C SER A 373 3.36 -67.22 -3.45
N ASP A 374 3.98 -68.33 -3.88
CA ASP A 374 3.39 -69.64 -4.14
C ASP A 374 2.65 -70.18 -2.90
N ASP A 375 1.54 -70.91 -3.12
CA ASP A 375 1.44 -72.34 -2.76
C ASP A 375 -0.03 -72.86 -2.61
N ILE A 376 -0.29 -73.92 -3.38
CA ILE A 376 -0.82 -75.23 -2.95
C ILE A 376 -2.30 -75.40 -2.53
N HIS A 377 -2.97 -76.27 -3.32
CA HIS A 377 -4.08 -77.21 -3.03
C HIS A 377 -5.34 -76.74 -2.29
N SER A 378 -6.49 -76.73 -2.99
CA SER A 378 -7.38 -77.89 -3.24
C SER A 378 -8.60 -77.48 -4.05
#